data_AF-G4A671-F1
#
_entry.id   AF-G4A671-F1
#
_cell.length_a   1.000
_cell.length_b   1.000
_cell.length_c   1.000
_cell.angle_alpha   90.00
_cell.angle_beta   90.00
_cell.angle_gamma   90.00
#
_symmetry.space_group_name_H-M   'P 1'
#
loop_
_entity.id
_entity.type
_entity.pdbx_description
1 polymer ?
#
loop_
_entity_poly.entity_id
_entity_poly.type
_entity_poly.pdbx_seq_one_letter_code
_entity_poly.pdbx_strand_id
1 'polypeptide(L)'
;MKKPFKIGVIFLALCSMSQISHAVDELTGDTKTACEALLCLSSPKDAAKTPECHPPLNKFYSIRAKKPHETLKKRRNFLKLCPDASDDSVNQALSTKCARKPFSRKCIFK
;
A
#
# COMPACT_ATOMS: atom_id res chain seq x y z
N MET A 1 -37.53 -41.43 -20.65
CA MET A 1 -38.23 -40.34 -19.95
C MET A 1 -37.71 -40.26 -18.51
N LYS A 2 -37.10 -39.12 -18.12
CA LYS A 2 -37.09 -38.48 -16.77
C LYS A 2 -36.55 -39.38 -15.60
N LYS A 3 -35.47 -39.07 -14.86
CA LYS A 3 -35.03 -37.80 -14.25
C LYS A 3 -33.54 -37.88 -13.82
N PRO A 4 -32.80 -36.75 -13.78
CA PRO A 4 -31.40 -36.67 -13.37
C PRO A 4 -31.25 -36.50 -11.84
N PHE A 5 -30.34 -37.27 -11.24
CA PHE A 5 -29.95 -37.13 -9.83
C PHE A 5 -29.00 -35.94 -9.70
N LYS A 6 -29.50 -34.86 -9.09
CA LYS A 6 -28.76 -33.63 -8.79
C LYS A 6 -27.70 -33.91 -7.74
N ILE A 7 -26.44 -34.01 -8.15
CA ILE A 7 -25.29 -33.92 -7.25
C ILE A 7 -24.97 -32.43 -7.11
N GLY A 8 -25.48 -31.85 -6.03
CA GLY A 8 -25.23 -30.47 -5.64
C GLY A 8 -23.79 -30.33 -5.18
N VAL A 9 -22.91 -29.94 -6.11
CA VAL A 9 -21.60 -29.41 -5.79
C VAL A 9 -21.80 -27.94 -5.38
N ILE A 10 -21.93 -27.72 -4.08
CA ILE A 10 -21.80 -26.39 -3.46
C ILE A 10 -20.31 -26.03 -3.58
N PHE A 11 -19.92 -25.42 -4.70
CA PHE A 11 -18.64 -24.76 -4.83
C PHE A 11 -18.82 -23.31 -4.37
N LEU A 12 -18.28 -23.05 -3.19
CA LEU A 12 -18.23 -21.77 -2.51
C LEU A 12 -17.51 -20.75 -3.42
N ALA A 13 -18.28 -19.97 -4.18
CA ALA A 13 -17.76 -18.93 -5.05
C ALA A 13 -17.28 -17.75 -4.20
N LEU A 14 -15.97 -17.71 -3.99
CA LEU A 14 -15.08 -16.57 -4.16
C LEU A 14 -15.78 -15.23 -4.44
N CYS A 15 -15.79 -14.36 -3.43
CA CYS A 15 -14.98 -13.14 -3.36
C CYS A 15 -15.58 -12.28 -2.26
N SER A 16 -15.05 -12.40 -1.05
CA SER A 16 -15.04 -11.26 -0.15
C SER A 16 -14.24 -10.18 -0.86
N MET A 17 -14.93 -9.30 -1.61
CA MET A 17 -14.42 -7.96 -1.78
C MET A 17 -14.36 -7.43 -0.36
N SER A 18 -13.16 -7.48 0.23
CA SER A 18 -12.85 -6.69 1.39
C SER A 18 -13.21 -5.26 1.00
N GLN A 19 -14.42 -4.85 1.34
CA GLN A 19 -14.82 -3.47 1.39
C GLN A 19 -13.97 -2.89 2.49
N ILE A 20 -12.78 -2.51 2.07
CA ILE A 20 -11.87 -1.63 2.75
C ILE A 20 -12.64 -0.31 2.82
N SER A 21 -13.55 -0.24 3.79
CA SER A 21 -14.14 1.00 4.26
C SER A 21 -13.03 1.68 5.04
N HIS A 22 -12.05 2.23 4.33
CA HIS A 22 -11.24 3.28 4.90
C HIS A 22 -12.21 4.40 5.17
N ALA A 23 -12.49 4.61 6.45
CA ALA A 23 -13.15 5.81 6.92
C ALA A 23 -12.44 6.98 6.23
N VAL A 24 -13.10 7.58 5.26
CA VAL A 24 -12.69 8.84 4.65
C VAL A 24 -13.07 9.93 5.65
N ASP A 25 -12.55 9.82 6.86
CA ASP A 25 -12.68 10.83 7.90
C ASP A 25 -11.52 11.79 7.70
N GLU A 26 -11.77 12.78 6.84
CA GLU A 26 -11.15 14.11 6.82
C GLU A 26 -9.64 14.22 7.14
N LEU A 27 -8.81 13.27 6.70
CA LEU A 27 -7.35 13.40 6.76
C LEU A 27 -6.90 14.46 5.74
N THR A 28 -6.90 15.72 6.15
CA THR A 28 -6.46 16.83 5.31
C THR A 28 -4.93 16.82 5.17
N GLY A 29 -4.42 16.88 3.94
CA GLY A 29 -3.00 17.10 3.65
C GLY A 29 -2.09 15.86 3.78
N ASP A 30 -0.95 16.02 4.47
CA ASP A 30 0.15 15.05 4.49
C ASP A 30 -0.20 13.72 5.20
N THR A 31 -1.22 13.70 6.06
CA THR A 31 -1.67 12.50 6.79
C THR A 31 -2.36 11.49 5.88
N LYS A 32 -3.27 11.96 4.99
CA LYS A 32 -3.89 11.14 3.94
C LYS A 32 -2.85 10.61 2.97
N THR A 33 -1.93 11.48 2.53
CA THR A 33 -0.84 11.09 1.65
C THR A 33 0.08 10.04 2.30
N ALA A 34 0.28 10.10 3.62
CA ALA A 34 1.05 9.11 4.36
C ALA A 34 0.36 7.74 4.41
N CYS A 35 -0.95 7.70 4.69
CA CYS A 35 -1.71 6.45 4.67
C CYS A 35 -1.76 5.82 3.27
N GLU A 36 -1.98 6.64 2.24
CA GLU A 36 -1.97 6.19 0.84
C GLU A 36 -0.59 5.63 0.45
N ALA A 37 0.49 6.33 0.82
CA ALA A 37 1.84 5.86 0.57
C ALA A 37 2.12 4.54 1.31
N LEU A 38 1.65 4.40 2.56
CA LEU A 38 1.80 3.17 3.34
C LEU A 38 1.13 1.99 2.65
N LEU A 39 -0.11 2.18 2.19
CA LEU A 39 -0.86 1.15 1.47
C LEU A 39 -0.19 0.77 0.15
N CYS A 40 0.22 1.75 -0.65
CA CYS A 40 0.92 1.52 -1.92
C CYS A 40 2.28 0.82 -1.72
N LEU A 41 3.00 1.09 -0.62
CA LEU A 41 4.26 0.43 -0.29
C LEU A 41 4.07 -1.03 0.15
N SER A 42 2.94 -1.36 0.75
CA SER A 42 2.59 -2.74 1.12
C SER A 42 2.35 -3.62 -0.11
N SER A 43 1.87 -3.04 -1.22
CA SER A 43 1.62 -3.72 -2.50
C SER A 43 2.40 -3.08 -3.66
N PRO A 44 3.75 -3.15 -3.65
CA PRO A 44 4.58 -2.39 -4.59
C PRO A 44 4.43 -2.84 -6.05
N LYS A 45 3.98 -4.07 -6.30
CA LYS A 45 3.72 -4.57 -7.66
C LYS A 45 2.46 -3.95 -8.27
N ASP A 46 1.46 -3.67 -7.44
CA ASP A 46 0.18 -3.13 -7.85
C ASP A 46 0.22 -1.59 -7.88
N ALA A 47 1.05 -1.00 -7.03
CA ALA A 47 1.32 0.44 -6.99
C ALA A 47 1.92 1.00 -8.31
N ALA A 48 2.70 0.20 -9.04
CA ALA A 48 3.22 0.61 -10.36
C ALA A 48 2.15 0.57 -11.47
N LYS A 49 1.05 -0.15 -11.26
CA LYS A 49 -0.07 -0.25 -12.22
C LYS A 49 -1.20 0.73 -11.90
N THR A 50 -1.18 1.34 -10.73
CA THR A 50 -2.25 2.19 -10.21
C THR A 50 -1.78 3.65 -10.20
N PRO A 51 -2.28 4.52 -11.10
CA PRO A 51 -1.82 5.90 -11.20
C PRO A 51 -2.10 6.70 -9.92
N GLU A 52 -3.13 6.32 -9.15
CA GLU A 52 -3.47 6.89 -7.84
C GLU A 52 -2.35 6.74 -6.80
N CYS A 53 -1.49 5.72 -6.93
CA CYS A 53 -0.34 5.56 -6.04
C CYS A 53 0.82 6.49 -6.40
N HIS A 54 0.84 7.12 -7.59
CA HIS A 54 1.97 7.94 -8.03
C HIS A 54 2.14 9.22 -7.20
N PRO A 55 1.10 10.04 -6.97
CA PRO A 55 1.23 11.24 -6.14
C PRO A 55 1.74 10.98 -4.69
N PRO A 56 1.15 10.04 -3.91
CA PRO A 56 1.59 9.80 -2.54
C PRO A 56 2.98 9.18 -2.45
N LEU A 57 3.32 8.28 -3.38
CA LEU A 57 4.66 7.72 -3.45
C LEU A 57 5.70 8.75 -3.90
N ASN A 58 5.37 9.65 -4.82
CA ASN A 58 6.26 10.75 -5.20
C ASN A 58 6.60 11.63 -3.99
N LYS A 59 5.61 11.95 -3.15
CA LYS A 59 5.85 12.66 -1.89
C LYS A 59 6.76 11.84 -0.97
N PHE A 60 6.48 10.55 -0.76
CA PHE A 60 7.32 9.67 0.06
C PHE A 60 8.79 9.60 -0.43
N TYR A 61 9.01 9.52 -1.75
CA TYR A 61 10.36 9.46 -2.32
C TYR A 61 11.05 10.82 -2.42
N SER A 62 10.30 11.92 -2.44
CA SER A 62 10.83 13.28 -2.33
C SER A 62 11.56 13.51 -1.01
N ILE A 63 11.13 12.82 0.06
CA ILE A 63 11.79 12.83 1.37
C ILE A 63 13.16 12.18 1.23
N ARG A 64 14.20 13.02 1.22
CA ARG A 64 15.61 12.65 1.13
C ARG A 64 16.43 13.47 2.11
N ALA A 65 17.44 12.85 2.69
CA ALA A 65 18.43 13.48 3.55
C ALA A 65 19.84 13.14 3.05
N LYS A 66 20.85 13.87 3.54
CA LYS A 66 22.26 13.65 3.18
C LYS A 66 22.75 12.23 3.49
N LYS A 67 22.19 11.59 4.52
CA LYS A 67 22.52 10.23 4.95
C LYS A 67 21.34 9.26 4.73
N PRO A 68 21.59 7.99 4.36
CA PRO A 68 20.53 7.03 4.07
C PRO A 68 19.71 6.64 5.31
N HIS A 69 20.34 6.53 6.48
CA HIS A 69 19.63 6.26 7.74
C HIS A 69 18.70 7.42 8.14
N GLU A 70 19.15 8.67 7.96
CA GLU A 70 18.31 9.85 8.19
C GLU A 70 17.13 9.90 7.22
N THR A 71 17.35 9.50 5.96
CA THR A 71 16.27 9.39 4.97
C THR A 71 15.23 8.37 5.41
N LEU A 72 15.66 7.17 5.85
CA LEU A 72 14.75 6.14 6.34
C LEU A 72 14.00 6.59 7.61
N LYS A 73 14.66 7.29 8.53
CA LYS A 73 14.02 7.86 9.72
C LYS A 73 12.94 8.88 9.35
N LYS A 74 13.22 9.80 8.42
CA LYS A 74 12.22 10.77 7.94
C LYS A 74 11.06 10.09 7.21
N ARG A 75 11.34 9.09 6.38
CA ARG A 75 10.31 8.28 5.70
C ARG A 75 9.43 7.52 6.70
N ARG A 76 10.03 6.93 7.74
CA ARG A 76 9.30 6.31 8.85
C ARG A 76 8.38 7.31 9.53
N ASN A 77 8.91 8.48 9.88
CA ASN A 77 8.12 9.53 10.54
C ASN A 77 6.96 10.02 9.66
N PHE A 78 7.17 10.11 8.34
CA PHE A 78 6.09 10.41 7.40
C PHE A 78 5.00 9.33 7.41
N LEU A 79 5.36 8.05 7.34
CA LEU A 79 4.38 6.96 7.39
C LEU A 79 3.64 6.90 8.74
N LYS A 80 4.29 7.30 9.85
CA LYS A 80 3.68 7.42 11.18
C LYS A 80 2.66 8.56 11.31
N LEU A 81 2.55 9.46 10.33
CA LEU A 81 1.47 10.45 10.28
C LEU A 81 0.11 9.80 10.01
N CYS A 82 0.11 8.56 9.51
CA CYS A 82 -1.11 7.81 9.34
C CYS A 82 -1.56 7.23 10.70
N PRO A 83 -2.80 7.48 11.17
CA PRO A 83 -3.29 6.94 12.44
C PRO A 83 -3.34 5.41 12.46
N ASP A 84 -3.52 4.77 11.29
CA ASP A 84 -3.49 3.31 11.13
C ASP A 84 -2.06 2.72 11.04
N ALA A 85 -1.03 3.56 11.06
CA ALA A 85 0.35 3.11 10.98
C ALA A 85 0.82 2.51 12.32
N SER A 86 0.67 1.20 12.46
CA SER A 86 1.43 0.45 13.45
C SER A 86 2.92 0.39 13.08
N ASP A 87 3.79 0.25 14.08
CA ASP A 87 5.23 0.07 13.82
C ASP A 87 5.49 -1.13 12.92
N ASP A 88 4.69 -2.20 13.01
CA ASP A 88 4.78 -3.38 12.15
C ASP A 88 4.46 -3.04 10.68
N SER A 89 3.35 -2.36 10.41
CA SER A 89 2.96 -1.93 9.06
C SER A 89 4.03 -1.03 8.44
N VAL A 90 4.57 -0.09 9.22
CA VAL A 90 5.62 0.81 8.75
C VAL A 90 6.92 0.05 8.52
N ASN A 91 7.29 -0.88 9.40
CA ASN A 91 8.48 -1.70 9.23
C ASN A 91 8.36 -2.63 8.02
N GLN A 92 7.18 -3.22 7.80
CA GLN A 92 6.89 -4.03 6.63
C GLN A 92 7.03 -3.19 5.35
N ALA A 93 6.42 -2.01 5.29
CA ALA A 93 6.55 -1.10 4.16
C ALA A 93 8.01 -0.70 3.89
N LEU A 94 8.77 -0.36 4.94
CA LEU A 94 10.20 0.00 4.85
C LEU A 94 11.15 -1.19 4.61
N SER A 95 10.68 -2.42 4.86
CA SER A 95 11.43 -3.64 4.54
C SER A 95 11.45 -3.91 3.04
N THR A 96 10.47 -3.39 2.30
CA THR A 96 10.39 -3.57 0.85
C THR A 96 11.61 -2.95 0.16
N LYS A 97 12.06 -3.61 -0.91
CA LYS A 97 13.15 -3.11 -1.75
C LYS A 97 12.83 -1.72 -2.34
N CYS A 98 11.55 -1.42 -2.55
CA CYS A 98 11.08 -0.15 -3.11
C CYS A 98 11.19 1.01 -2.13
N ALA A 99 10.92 0.79 -0.84
CA ALA A 99 11.11 1.83 0.17
C ALA A 99 12.58 2.24 0.33
N ARG A 100 13.53 1.32 0.15
CA ARG A 100 14.98 1.57 0.28
C ARG A 100 15.65 1.99 -1.03
N LYS A 101 15.22 1.43 -2.17
CA LYS A 101 15.76 1.71 -3.51
C LYS A 101 14.63 2.08 -4.48
N PRO A 102 14.13 3.33 -4.44
CA PRO A 102 13.03 3.78 -5.28
C PRO A 102 13.31 3.69 -6.78
N PHE A 103 14.56 3.84 -7.19
CA PHE A 103 14.97 3.78 -8.60
C PHE A 103 15.24 2.36 -9.11
N SER A 104 14.93 1.32 -8.33
CA SER A 104 15.04 -0.04 -8.83
C SER A 104 13.96 -0.29 -9.89
N ARG A 105 14.29 -0.92 -11.01
CA ARG A 105 13.32 -1.25 -12.10
C ARG A 105 12.07 -2.00 -11.63
N LYS A 106 12.16 -2.69 -10.49
CA LYS A 106 11.02 -3.40 -9.86
C LYS A 106 10.05 -2.49 -9.12
N CYS A 107 10.42 -1.22 -8.96
CA CYS A 107 9.78 -0.19 -8.15
C CYS A 107 9.60 1.11 -8.94
N ILE A 108 9.83 1.09 -10.26
CA ILE A 108 9.63 2.26 -11.10
C ILE A 108 8.11 2.39 -11.31
N PHE A 109 7.53 3.38 -10.64
CA PHE A 109 6.21 3.92 -10.89
C PHE A 109 6.33 4.81 -12.14
N LYS A 110 6.26 4.22 -13.34
CA LYS A 110 6.31 4.92 -14.62
C LYS A 110 5.02 4.62 -15.38
#